data_AF-A0AA39L9E5-F1
#
_entry.id   AF-A0AA39L9E5-F1
#
_cell.length_a   1.000
_cell.length_b   1.000
_cell.length_c   1.000
_cell.angle_alpha   90.00
_cell.angle_beta   90.00
_cell.angle_gamma   90.00
#
_symmetry.space_group_name_H-M   'P 1'
#
loop_
_entity.id
_entity.type
_entity.pdbx_description
1 polymer ?
#
loop_
_entity_poly.entity_id
_entity_poly.type
_entity_poly.pdbx_seq_one_letter_code
_entity_poly.pdbx_strand_id
1 'polypeptide(L)'
;MMPRHHPSGAFANGYPRGSNTFDISPHRFQPRSSPTSRRRKKLLARTGVAAVLLIVFGLWLWPASPVASILSFGLLSLDGDMELETVRYYDLSNVQGTARGWEREERILMCVPLRDAEVHLPMLFGHLRNFTYPHHLIDLAFLVSDSKDKTLEVLSERLEALQADPDPKQPYGEISVIEKDFGQKVNQDFETRHGFEAQATRRKLMAQARNWLLSAALRPYHSWVYWRDVDVQTAPFTILEDLMRHNKDVIVPNVWRPLPVWLGGEQPYDLNSWQESETALALADTLDEDAVIVEGYAEYATWRPHLAYLRDPYGDPDTEMDVDGIGGVSILAKAKVFRSGVHFPAFSFERHAETEGFGKMAKRMKYSVVGLPHYVIWHLYEPSSDDIEKMAAAEKEAKEKAKADEEKRAKAKKLKEEFAEANKQWEQDKAGMNSLDSKAQPGQQKQLIDSKVSDSSQPAAPQVHAAGQGEQVLSQKDAADGAVVKAAEQVRQAAAPRRDTNGKVIS
;
A
#
# COMPACT_ATOMS: atom_id res chain seq x y z
N MET A 1 -119.95 -30.37 -49.33
CA MET A 1 -119.98 -29.45 -48.18
C MET A 1 -118.71 -28.60 -48.21
N MET A 2 -118.86 -27.32 -48.56
CA MET A 2 -117.94 -26.19 -48.28
C MET A 2 -118.26 -25.68 -46.84
N PRO A 3 -117.42 -24.88 -46.13
CA PRO A 3 -116.71 -23.65 -46.60
C PRO A 3 -115.20 -23.57 -46.24
N ARG A 4 -114.33 -22.99 -47.10
CA ARG A 4 -113.85 -21.57 -47.20
C ARG A 4 -113.04 -21.10 -45.96
N HIS A 5 -111.84 -20.49 -46.00
CA HIS A 5 -111.26 -19.38 -46.78
C HIS A 5 -109.71 -19.34 -46.55
N HIS A 6 -108.81 -19.28 -47.56
CA HIS A 6 -108.13 -18.11 -48.20
C HIS A 6 -106.72 -17.72 -47.60
N PRO A 7 -105.83 -16.95 -48.29
CA PRO A 7 -104.79 -17.50 -49.19
C PRO A 7 -103.38 -16.86 -49.10
N SER A 8 -102.46 -17.40 -49.93
CA SER A 8 -101.42 -16.71 -50.73
C SER A 8 -100.21 -15.97 -50.11
N GLY A 9 -99.02 -16.37 -50.60
CA GLY A 9 -97.81 -15.56 -50.78
C GLY A 9 -96.59 -16.17 -50.08
N ALA A 10 -95.41 -16.37 -50.67
CA ALA A 10 -94.90 -16.22 -52.02
C ALA A 10 -93.48 -16.88 -52.05
N PHE A 11 -93.01 -17.24 -53.25
CA PHE A 11 -91.62 -17.56 -53.62
C PHE A 11 -90.96 -18.83 -53.05
N ALA A 12 -90.98 -19.87 -53.88
CA ALA A 12 -90.02 -20.96 -53.86
C ALA A 12 -88.78 -20.58 -54.68
N ASN A 13 -87.60 -20.64 -54.07
CA ASN A 13 -86.32 -21.03 -54.67
C ASN A 13 -85.24 -21.01 -53.58
N GLY A 14 -84.74 -22.20 -53.20
CA GLY A 14 -83.79 -22.30 -52.10
C GLY A 14 -83.03 -23.62 -52.07
N TYR A 15 -82.16 -23.84 -53.06
CA TYR A 15 -80.80 -24.27 -52.74
C TYR A 15 -79.96 -23.00 -52.84
N PRO A 16 -79.06 -22.70 -51.88
CA PRO A 16 -77.73 -23.30 -52.02
C PRO A 16 -76.88 -23.44 -50.73
N ARG A 17 -75.81 -24.24 -50.91
CA ARG A 17 -74.45 -24.07 -50.39
C ARG A 17 -74.24 -24.06 -48.87
N GLY A 18 -73.72 -25.19 -48.40
CA GLY A 18 -72.93 -25.26 -47.19
C GLY A 18 -71.67 -24.37 -47.31
N SER A 19 -71.59 -23.40 -46.42
CA SER A 19 -70.35 -22.81 -45.96
C SER A 19 -70.25 -23.11 -44.46
N ASN A 20 -69.25 -23.89 -44.08
CA ASN A 20 -68.89 -24.09 -42.67
C ASN A 20 -68.56 -22.72 -42.04
N THR A 21 -69.50 -22.19 -41.27
CA THR A 21 -69.25 -21.15 -40.28
C THR A 21 -69.47 -21.74 -38.90
N PHE A 22 -68.38 -21.87 -38.16
CA PHE A 22 -68.37 -22.24 -36.74
C PHE A 22 -69.16 -21.21 -35.95
N ASP A 23 -70.26 -21.65 -35.31
CA ASP A 23 -71.04 -20.85 -34.39
C ASP A 23 -70.57 -21.15 -32.96
N ILE A 24 -69.98 -20.17 -32.29
CA ILE A 24 -69.51 -20.26 -30.90
C ILE A 24 -70.60 -19.66 -30.02
N SER A 25 -71.37 -20.52 -29.34
CA SER A 25 -72.34 -20.10 -28.34
C SER A 25 -71.63 -19.68 -27.03
N PRO A 26 -72.12 -18.63 -26.32
CA PRO A 26 -71.47 -18.13 -25.12
C PRO A 26 -71.94 -18.93 -23.90
N HIS A 27 -71.48 -20.18 -23.78
CA HIS A 27 -71.62 -20.92 -22.54
C HIS A 27 -70.37 -20.73 -21.68
N ARG A 28 -70.54 -19.87 -20.66
CA ARG A 28 -69.68 -19.66 -19.50
C ARG A 28 -69.06 -20.99 -19.03
N PHE A 29 -67.77 -21.16 -19.28
CA PHE A 29 -66.98 -22.31 -18.83
C PHE A 29 -66.89 -22.28 -17.30
N GLN A 30 -67.66 -23.14 -16.62
CA GLN A 30 -67.44 -23.45 -15.21
C GLN A 30 -66.58 -24.71 -15.13
N PRO A 31 -65.32 -24.64 -14.64
CA PRO A 31 -64.51 -25.83 -14.48
C PRO A 31 -65.15 -26.72 -13.39
N ARG A 32 -65.71 -27.86 -13.80
CA ARG A 32 -66.13 -28.93 -12.89
C ARG A 32 -64.88 -29.46 -12.18
N SER A 33 -64.64 -29.06 -10.93
CA SER A 33 -63.61 -29.66 -10.10
C SER A 33 -63.95 -31.14 -9.88
N SER A 34 -63.16 -32.06 -10.44
CA SER A 34 -63.35 -33.50 -10.25
C SER A 34 -63.23 -33.86 -8.76
N PRO A 35 -64.04 -34.80 -8.24
CA PRO A 35 -63.97 -35.23 -6.83
C PRO A 35 -62.60 -35.83 -6.46
N THR A 36 -61.84 -36.34 -7.44
CA THR A 36 -60.45 -36.79 -7.31
C THR A 36 -59.49 -35.63 -7.02
N SER A 37 -59.67 -34.45 -7.63
CA SER A 37 -58.86 -33.25 -7.32
C SER A 37 -59.10 -32.74 -5.90
N ARG A 38 -60.35 -32.78 -5.40
CA ARG A 38 -60.67 -32.40 -4.01
C ARG A 38 -60.10 -33.37 -3.00
N ARG A 39 -60.12 -34.69 -3.28
CA ARG A 39 -59.47 -35.70 -2.42
C ARG A 39 -57.95 -35.53 -2.40
N ARG A 40 -57.32 -35.25 -3.55
CA ARG A 40 -55.88 -34.99 -3.65
C ARG A 40 -55.48 -33.72 -2.91
N LYS A 41 -56.25 -32.63 -3.03
CA LYS A 41 -56.05 -31.39 -2.27
C LYS A 41 -56.21 -31.59 -0.76
N LYS A 42 -57.21 -32.37 -0.32
CA LYS A 42 -57.39 -32.72 1.10
C LYS A 42 -56.27 -33.62 1.63
N LEU A 43 -55.77 -34.56 0.81
CA LEU A 43 -54.64 -35.41 1.16
C LEU A 43 -53.37 -34.58 1.30
N LEU A 44 -53.07 -33.72 0.32
CA LEU A 44 -51.92 -32.82 0.34
C LEU A 44 -51.96 -31.83 1.51
N ALA A 45 -53.15 -31.29 1.82
CA ALA A 45 -53.33 -30.45 3.00
C ALA A 45 -53.07 -31.23 4.30
N ARG A 46 -53.55 -32.48 4.41
CA ARG A 46 -53.31 -33.32 5.59
C ARG A 46 -51.84 -33.74 5.74
N THR A 47 -51.18 -34.09 4.64
CA THR A 47 -49.74 -34.41 4.66
C THR A 47 -48.90 -33.17 4.95
N GLY A 48 -49.29 -32.00 4.46
CA GLY A 48 -48.66 -30.72 4.78
C GLY A 48 -48.79 -30.38 6.27
N VAL A 49 -49.98 -30.53 6.85
CA VAL A 49 -50.18 -30.33 8.29
C VAL A 49 -49.37 -31.33 9.12
N ALA A 50 -49.31 -32.60 8.71
CA ALA A 50 -48.50 -33.60 9.40
C ALA A 50 -46.99 -33.29 9.32
N ALA A 51 -46.51 -32.81 8.17
CA ALA A 51 -45.11 -32.40 8.00
C ALA A 51 -44.76 -31.19 8.87
N VAL A 52 -45.63 -30.18 8.94
CA VAL A 52 -45.44 -29.02 9.81
C VAL A 52 -45.42 -29.42 11.28
N LEU A 53 -46.32 -30.30 11.72
CA LEU A 53 -46.32 -30.79 13.10
C LEU A 53 -45.06 -31.58 13.44
N LEU A 54 -44.54 -32.39 12.52
CA LEU A 54 -43.27 -33.10 12.69
C LEU A 54 -42.07 -32.15 12.78
N ILE A 55 -42.05 -31.09 11.99
CA ILE A 55 -41.00 -30.07 12.03
C ILE A 55 -41.04 -29.31 13.36
N VAL A 56 -42.23 -28.89 13.81
CA VAL A 56 -42.41 -28.20 15.10
C VAL A 56 -42.02 -29.12 16.26
N PHE A 57 -42.40 -30.40 16.21
CA PHE A 57 -42.01 -31.39 17.22
C PHE A 57 -40.51 -31.68 17.23
N GLY A 58 -39.86 -31.72 16.05
CA GLY A 58 -38.41 -31.85 15.93
C GLY A 58 -37.65 -30.65 16.50
N LEU A 59 -38.14 -29.43 16.25
CA LEU A 59 -37.59 -28.18 16.81
C LEU A 59 -37.76 -28.11 18.34
N TRP A 60 -38.84 -28.69 18.88
CA TRP A 60 -39.08 -28.76 20.31
C TRP A 60 -38.17 -29.79 21.02
N LEU A 61 -37.90 -30.93 20.39
CA LEU A 61 -37.04 -31.99 20.93
C LEU A 61 -35.54 -31.67 20.87
N TRP A 62 -35.09 -30.87 19.88
CA TRP A 62 -33.69 -30.45 19.74
C TRP A 62 -33.57 -28.96 19.38
N PRO A 63 -33.71 -28.05 20.37
CA PRO A 63 -33.68 -26.61 20.13
C PRO A 63 -32.30 -26.06 19.70
N ALA A 64 -31.24 -26.88 19.76
CA ALA A 64 -29.86 -26.47 19.44
C ALA A 64 -29.29 -27.11 18.15
N SER A 65 -30.12 -27.69 17.27
CA SER A 65 -29.64 -28.26 16.00
C SER A 65 -29.73 -27.23 14.84
N PRO A 66 -28.77 -27.22 13.90
CA PRO A 66 -28.70 -26.24 12.80
C PRO A 66 -29.78 -26.45 11.71
N VAL A 67 -30.70 -27.40 11.88
CA VAL A 67 -31.76 -27.69 10.92
C VAL A 67 -32.81 -26.57 10.89
N ALA A 68 -32.96 -25.81 11.99
CA ALA A 68 -33.80 -24.61 12.03
C ALA A 68 -33.34 -23.50 11.06
N SER A 69 -32.04 -23.45 10.73
CA SER A 69 -31.47 -22.45 9.83
C SER A 69 -31.80 -22.72 8.36
N ILE A 70 -32.07 -23.97 7.99
CA ILE A 70 -32.34 -24.39 6.60
C ILE A 70 -33.74 -23.96 6.13
N LEU A 71 -34.70 -23.84 7.05
CA LEU A 71 -36.10 -23.52 6.71
C LEU A 71 -36.44 -22.03 6.86
N SER A 72 -35.57 -21.23 7.48
CA SER A 72 -35.89 -19.85 7.87
C SER A 72 -35.50 -18.80 6.81
N PHE A 73 -34.73 -19.14 5.77
CA PHE A 73 -34.24 -18.17 4.78
C PHE A 73 -34.85 -18.27 3.37
N GLY A 74 -35.67 -19.29 3.06
CA GLY A 74 -36.12 -19.54 1.68
C GLY A 74 -37.60 -19.30 1.38
N LEU A 75 -38.45 -19.07 2.38
CA LEU A 75 -39.92 -19.22 2.20
C LEU A 75 -40.76 -17.96 2.48
N LEU A 76 -40.12 -16.81 2.78
CA LEU A 76 -40.83 -15.55 3.06
C LEU A 76 -40.56 -14.41 2.06
N SER A 77 -39.77 -14.65 1.00
CA SER A 77 -39.67 -13.72 -0.13
C SER A 77 -40.79 -14.02 -1.14
N LEU A 78 -42.03 -13.69 -0.77
CA LEU A 78 -43.18 -13.69 -1.67
C LEU A 78 -43.45 -12.26 -2.15
N ASP A 79 -42.44 -11.64 -2.77
CA ASP A 79 -42.64 -10.56 -3.74
C ASP A 79 -41.53 -10.67 -4.79
N GLY A 80 -41.88 -10.43 -6.04
CA GLY A 80 -41.22 -11.03 -7.20
C GLY A 80 -39.77 -10.63 -7.40
N ASP A 81 -38.88 -11.61 -7.32
CA ASP A 81 -38.03 -11.96 -8.46
C ASP A 81 -37.46 -13.36 -8.22
N MET A 82 -37.81 -14.33 -9.07
CA MET A 82 -36.94 -15.49 -9.24
C MET A 82 -35.77 -15.01 -10.10
N GLU A 83 -34.85 -14.23 -9.51
CA GLU A 83 -33.55 -14.01 -10.11
C GLU A 83 -32.93 -15.39 -10.29
N LEU A 84 -32.84 -15.84 -11.54
CA LEU A 84 -31.99 -16.96 -11.91
C LEU A 84 -30.62 -16.67 -11.28
N GLU A 85 -30.08 -17.57 -10.45
CA GLU A 85 -28.81 -17.37 -9.70
C GLU A 85 -27.61 -16.94 -10.57
N THR A 86 -27.75 -17.00 -11.90
CA THR A 86 -26.75 -16.65 -12.92
C THR A 86 -26.92 -15.26 -13.52
N VAL A 87 -28.09 -14.61 -13.40
CA VAL A 87 -28.34 -13.30 -13.96
C VAL A 87 -27.94 -12.23 -12.93
N ARG A 88 -27.01 -11.35 -13.31
CA ARG A 88 -26.58 -10.22 -12.47
C ARG A 88 -26.79 -8.93 -13.22
N TYR A 89 -27.53 -8.00 -12.61
CA TYR A 89 -27.72 -6.66 -13.13
C TYR A 89 -26.68 -5.70 -12.51
N TYR A 90 -26.04 -4.89 -13.36
CA TYR A 90 -25.09 -3.88 -12.93
C TYR A 90 -25.39 -2.54 -13.61
N ASP A 91 -25.72 -1.54 -12.81
CA ASP A 91 -25.81 -0.16 -13.27
C ASP A 91 -24.45 0.53 -13.07
N LEU A 92 -23.73 0.74 -14.16
CA LEU A 92 -22.40 1.38 -14.14
C LEU A 92 -22.45 2.87 -13.78
N SER A 93 -23.63 3.50 -13.78
CA SER A 93 -23.79 4.88 -13.31
C SER A 93 -23.57 5.01 -11.80
N ASN A 94 -23.67 3.93 -11.04
CA ASN A 94 -23.48 3.91 -9.59
C ASN A 94 -22.00 3.77 -9.16
N VAL A 95 -21.08 3.49 -10.09
CA VAL A 95 -19.66 3.21 -9.81
C VAL A 95 -18.72 4.24 -10.45
N GLN A 96 -19.01 5.52 -10.19
CA GLN A 96 -18.27 6.63 -10.79
C GLN A 96 -16.92 6.93 -10.12
N GLY A 97 -16.75 6.51 -8.87
CA GLY A 97 -15.62 6.91 -8.03
C GLY A 97 -15.80 8.33 -7.49
N THR A 98 -15.90 8.46 -6.16
CA THR A 98 -16.13 9.74 -5.47
C THR A 98 -15.06 10.06 -4.45
N ALA A 99 -15.00 11.33 -4.02
CA ALA A 99 -14.04 11.80 -3.03
C ALA A 99 -14.07 11.08 -1.67
N ARG A 100 -15.23 10.49 -1.32
CA ARG A 100 -15.47 9.80 -0.06
C ARG A 100 -15.96 8.39 -0.31
N GLY A 101 -15.13 7.61 -1.03
CA GLY A 101 -15.46 6.25 -1.44
C GLY A 101 -15.82 5.34 -0.28
N TRP A 102 -15.16 5.49 0.88
CA TRP A 102 -15.41 4.68 2.07
C TRP A 102 -16.81 4.92 2.68
N GLU A 103 -17.35 6.14 2.62
CA GLU A 103 -18.71 6.44 3.10
C GLU A 103 -19.80 5.86 2.17
N ARG A 104 -19.43 5.60 0.91
CA ARG A 104 -20.32 5.11 -0.13
C ARG A 104 -20.11 3.63 -0.46
N GLU A 105 -19.31 2.93 0.35
CA GLU A 105 -18.97 1.52 0.15
C GLU A 105 -18.42 1.23 -1.25
N GLU A 106 -17.65 2.17 -1.81
CA GLU A 106 -17.08 2.03 -3.15
C GLU A 106 -15.99 0.94 -3.16
N ARG A 107 -16.10 0.00 -4.09
CA ARG A 107 -15.12 -1.09 -4.20
C ARG A 107 -13.87 -0.67 -4.98
N ILE A 108 -12.71 -1.09 -4.50
CA ILE A 108 -11.40 -0.84 -5.08
C ILE A 108 -10.84 -2.16 -5.60
N LEU A 109 -10.34 -2.17 -6.83
CA LEU A 109 -9.50 -3.24 -7.33
C LEU A 109 -8.02 -2.87 -7.14
N MET A 110 -7.32 -3.52 -6.23
CA MET A 110 -5.88 -3.35 -6.06
C MET A 110 -5.12 -4.32 -6.95
N CYS A 111 -4.32 -3.81 -7.88
CA CYS A 111 -3.54 -4.58 -8.84
C CYS A 111 -2.04 -4.53 -8.49
N VAL A 112 -1.44 -5.71 -8.32
CA VAL A 112 -0.01 -5.86 -7.97
C VAL A 112 0.65 -6.84 -8.96
N PRO A 113 1.41 -6.34 -9.96
CA PRO A 113 2.24 -7.21 -10.79
C PRO A 113 3.44 -7.73 -9.97
N LEU A 114 3.78 -9.00 -10.14
CA LEU A 114 4.81 -9.69 -9.36
C LEU A 114 5.79 -10.41 -10.29
N ARG A 115 7.08 -10.25 -9.99
CA ARG A 115 8.18 -11.02 -10.54
C ARG A 115 9.29 -11.10 -9.50
N ASP A 116 9.76 -12.30 -9.21
CA ASP A 116 10.85 -12.55 -8.25
C ASP A 116 10.65 -11.77 -6.93
N ALA A 117 9.43 -11.80 -6.40
CA ALA A 117 8.95 -10.93 -5.33
C ALA A 117 8.96 -11.58 -3.94
N GLU A 118 9.48 -12.80 -3.79
CA GLU A 118 9.46 -13.58 -2.53
C GLU A 118 9.88 -12.75 -1.31
N VAL A 119 10.95 -11.98 -1.44
CA VAL A 119 11.55 -11.18 -0.36
C VAL A 119 10.72 -9.95 0.02
N HIS A 120 9.87 -9.46 -0.89
CA HIS A 120 9.08 -8.24 -0.69
C HIS A 120 7.67 -8.53 -0.16
N LEU A 121 7.16 -9.75 -0.35
CA LEU A 121 5.81 -10.13 0.10
C LEU A 121 5.55 -9.90 1.60
N PRO A 122 6.45 -10.22 2.55
CA PRO A 122 6.20 -9.95 3.96
C PRO A 122 5.90 -8.47 4.25
N MET A 123 6.62 -7.57 3.57
CA MET A 123 6.43 -6.13 3.69
C MET A 123 5.10 -5.69 3.06
N LEU A 124 4.77 -6.19 1.86
CA LEU A 124 3.48 -5.92 1.22
C LEU A 124 2.30 -6.29 2.14
N PHE A 125 2.32 -7.49 2.71
CA PHE A 125 1.25 -7.95 3.61
C PHE A 125 1.21 -7.17 4.93
N GLY A 126 2.35 -6.64 5.38
CA GLY A 126 2.38 -5.67 6.47
C GLY A 126 1.61 -4.39 6.13
N HIS A 127 1.74 -3.87 4.91
CA HIS A 127 0.96 -2.72 4.45
C HIS A 127 -0.53 -3.05 4.31
N LEU A 128 -0.87 -4.20 3.71
CA LEU A 128 -2.26 -4.62 3.54
C LEU A 128 -3.00 -4.72 4.88
N ARG A 129 -2.35 -5.19 5.95
CA ARG A 129 -2.98 -5.27 7.28
C ARG A 129 -3.25 -3.91 7.92
N ASN A 130 -2.50 -2.89 7.50
CA ASN A 130 -2.54 -1.57 8.10
C ASN A 130 -3.44 -0.58 7.36
N PHE A 131 -4.00 -0.93 6.18
CA PHE A 131 -4.90 -0.01 5.49
C PHE A 131 -6.09 0.39 6.35
N THR A 132 -6.47 1.67 6.28
CA THR A 132 -7.64 2.18 6.99
C THR A 132 -8.93 1.96 6.21
N TYR A 133 -8.83 1.84 4.88
CA TYR A 133 -9.98 1.58 4.03
C TYR A 133 -10.56 0.20 4.34
N PRO A 134 -11.89 0.01 4.43
CA PRO A 134 -12.45 -1.27 4.82
C PRO A 134 -12.01 -2.41 3.89
N HIS A 135 -11.30 -3.42 4.42
CA HIS A 135 -10.64 -4.45 3.60
C HIS A 135 -11.63 -5.25 2.74
N HIS A 136 -12.86 -5.48 3.22
CA HIS A 136 -13.91 -6.17 2.47
C HIS A 136 -14.38 -5.41 1.20
N LEU A 137 -14.02 -4.13 1.07
CA LEU A 137 -14.26 -3.30 -0.12
C LEU A 137 -13.05 -3.27 -1.06
N ILE A 138 -11.93 -3.88 -0.69
CA ILE A 138 -10.75 -4.02 -1.53
C ILE A 138 -10.71 -5.44 -2.07
N ASP A 139 -10.81 -5.55 -3.40
CA ASP A 139 -10.54 -6.78 -4.13
C ASP A 139 -9.06 -6.76 -4.55
N LEU A 140 -8.33 -7.86 -4.31
CA LEU A 140 -6.90 -7.96 -4.61
C LEU A 140 -6.69 -8.76 -5.90
N ALA A 141 -5.82 -8.27 -6.77
CA ALA A 141 -5.44 -8.96 -8.00
C ALA A 141 -3.92 -8.98 -8.17
N PHE A 142 -3.36 -10.18 -8.25
CA PHE A 142 -1.94 -10.43 -8.45
C PHE A 142 -1.69 -11.06 -9.80
N LEU A 143 -0.64 -10.62 -10.49
CA LEU A 143 -0.12 -11.30 -11.68
C LEU A 143 1.32 -11.72 -11.45
N VAL A 144 1.56 -13.02 -11.34
CA VAL A 144 2.91 -13.59 -11.26
C VAL A 144 3.39 -13.91 -12.67
N SER A 145 4.54 -13.38 -13.06
CA SER A 145 5.10 -13.52 -14.41
C SER A 145 6.61 -13.68 -14.40
N ASP A 146 7.11 -14.65 -15.15
CA ASP A 146 8.54 -14.90 -15.38
C ASP A 146 9.37 -14.96 -14.07
N SER A 147 8.75 -15.42 -12.97
CA SER A 147 9.37 -15.62 -11.65
C SER A 147 10.15 -16.94 -11.60
N LYS A 148 11.27 -16.93 -10.89
CA LYS A 148 12.16 -18.08 -10.69
C LYS A 148 12.32 -18.47 -9.23
N ASP A 149 11.84 -17.63 -8.32
CA ASP A 149 11.84 -17.84 -6.88
C ASP A 149 10.50 -18.45 -6.40
N LYS A 150 10.25 -18.47 -5.08
CA LYS A 150 9.04 -19.04 -4.49
C LYS A 150 7.90 -18.02 -4.37
N THR A 151 7.86 -16.99 -5.21
CA THR A 151 6.83 -15.93 -5.15
C THR A 151 5.41 -16.50 -5.04
N LEU A 152 5.04 -17.46 -5.88
CA LEU A 152 3.68 -18.00 -5.91
C LEU A 152 3.31 -18.76 -4.63
N GLU A 153 4.25 -19.55 -4.10
CA GLU A 153 4.06 -20.34 -2.87
C GLU A 153 3.87 -19.40 -1.67
N VAL A 154 4.79 -18.43 -1.50
CA VAL A 154 4.76 -17.47 -0.40
C VAL A 154 3.54 -16.55 -0.50
N LEU A 155 3.15 -16.14 -1.71
CA LEU A 155 1.92 -15.37 -1.92
C LEU A 155 0.70 -16.15 -1.44
N SER A 156 0.57 -17.41 -1.85
CA SER A 156 -0.57 -18.26 -1.49
C SER A 156 -0.66 -18.47 0.03
N GLU A 157 0.45 -18.82 0.68
CA GLU A 157 0.52 -18.97 2.14
C GLU A 157 0.08 -17.68 2.87
N ARG A 158 0.58 -16.53 2.41
CA ARG A 158 0.26 -15.24 3.01
C ARG A 158 -1.21 -14.84 2.80
N LEU A 159 -1.78 -15.12 1.63
CA LEU A 159 -3.20 -14.87 1.35
C LEU A 159 -4.12 -15.75 2.19
N GLU A 160 -3.80 -17.03 2.33
CA GLU A 160 -4.53 -17.94 3.23
C GLU A 160 -4.49 -17.44 4.67
N ALA A 161 -3.31 -17.05 5.16
CA ALA A 161 -3.16 -16.48 6.50
C ALA A 161 -3.89 -15.14 6.69
N LEU A 162 -4.00 -14.32 5.64
CA LEU A 162 -4.73 -13.05 5.66
C LEU A 162 -6.25 -13.29 5.69
N GLN A 163 -6.77 -14.23 4.89
CA GLN A 163 -8.20 -14.54 4.86
C GLN A 163 -8.67 -15.36 6.08
N ALA A 164 -7.78 -16.10 6.74
CA ALA A 164 -8.06 -16.86 7.96
C ALA A 164 -7.86 -16.05 9.26
N ASP A 165 -7.67 -14.73 9.16
CA ASP A 165 -7.44 -13.88 10.33
C ASP A 165 -8.65 -13.88 11.28
N PRO A 166 -8.45 -13.98 12.61
CA PRO A 166 -9.55 -13.99 13.57
C PRO A 166 -10.32 -12.66 13.66
N ASP A 167 -9.72 -11.53 13.27
CA ASP A 167 -10.44 -10.25 13.20
C ASP A 167 -11.27 -10.19 11.90
N PRO A 168 -12.61 -10.12 11.97
CA PRO A 168 -13.47 -10.09 10.79
C PRO A 168 -13.26 -8.85 9.89
N LYS A 169 -12.51 -7.83 10.35
CA LYS A 169 -12.15 -6.66 9.54
C LYS A 169 -10.91 -6.88 8.67
N GLN A 170 -10.11 -7.90 8.95
CA GLN A 170 -8.85 -8.15 8.25
C GLN A 170 -9.00 -8.81 6.88
N PRO A 171 -9.92 -9.76 6.67
CA PRO A 171 -10.12 -10.37 5.35
C PRO A 171 -10.51 -9.35 4.27
N TYR A 172 -9.94 -9.55 3.09
CA TYR A 172 -10.22 -8.78 1.89
C TYR A 172 -11.42 -9.35 1.13
N GLY A 173 -11.87 -8.61 0.11
CA GLY A 173 -12.94 -9.01 -0.81
C GLY A 173 -12.55 -10.16 -1.74
N GLU A 174 -12.81 -10.02 -3.05
CA GLU A 174 -12.38 -11.02 -4.03
C GLU A 174 -10.85 -10.98 -4.19
N ILE A 175 -10.21 -12.15 -4.16
CA ILE A 175 -8.76 -12.27 -4.40
C ILE A 175 -8.55 -13.10 -5.66
N SER A 176 -7.84 -12.53 -6.62
CA SER A 176 -7.45 -13.18 -7.88
C SER A 176 -5.94 -13.31 -7.96
N VAL A 177 -5.43 -14.54 -8.07
CA VAL A 177 -4.02 -14.80 -8.39
C VAL A 177 -3.95 -15.37 -9.79
N ILE A 178 -3.27 -14.65 -10.68
CA ILE A 178 -3.13 -15.00 -12.09
C ILE A 178 -1.65 -15.27 -12.34
N GLU A 179 -1.36 -16.36 -13.04
CA GLU A 179 -0.01 -16.71 -13.48
C GLU A 179 0.05 -16.64 -15.00
N LYS A 180 0.98 -15.86 -15.53
CA LYS A 180 1.19 -15.75 -16.98
C LYS A 180 2.58 -15.21 -17.29
N ASP A 181 3.35 -15.98 -18.06
CA ASP A 181 4.63 -15.54 -18.59
C ASP A 181 4.51 -14.75 -19.89
N PHE A 182 5.41 -13.78 -20.07
CA PHE A 182 5.56 -12.99 -21.30
C PHE A 182 6.91 -13.24 -22.00
N GLY A 183 7.76 -14.12 -21.43
CA GLY A 183 8.99 -14.56 -22.06
C GLY A 183 10.07 -13.48 -22.04
N GLN A 184 10.13 -12.68 -20.97
CA GLN A 184 11.12 -11.63 -20.84
C GLN A 184 12.53 -12.25 -20.68
N LYS A 185 13.28 -12.30 -21.80
CA LYS A 185 14.64 -12.85 -21.85
C LYS A 185 15.57 -12.06 -20.94
N VAL A 186 16.07 -12.73 -19.90
CA VAL A 186 17.06 -12.18 -18.99
C VAL A 186 18.44 -12.30 -19.65
N ASN A 187 18.85 -11.30 -20.45
CA ASN A 187 20.26 -11.22 -20.88
C ASN A 187 21.13 -10.92 -19.65
N GLN A 188 22.28 -11.58 -19.52
CA GLN A 188 23.11 -11.54 -18.31
C GLN A 188 23.99 -10.27 -18.18
N ASP A 189 24.16 -9.49 -19.25
CA ASP A 189 25.00 -8.29 -19.23
C ASP A 189 24.25 -7.03 -18.77
N PHE A 190 24.72 -6.42 -17.68
CA PHE A 190 24.16 -5.22 -17.05
C PHE A 190 24.14 -4.02 -18.01
N GLU A 191 25.19 -3.84 -18.82
CA GLU A 191 25.28 -2.78 -19.84
C GLU A 191 24.22 -2.93 -20.95
N THR A 192 23.84 -4.15 -21.33
CA THR A 192 22.82 -4.39 -22.36
C THR A 192 21.39 -4.21 -21.81
N ARG A 193 21.19 -4.39 -20.49
CA ARG A 193 19.89 -4.16 -19.82
C ARG A 193 19.55 -2.68 -19.69
N HIS A 194 20.56 -1.84 -19.58
CA HIS A 194 20.44 -0.38 -19.50
C HIS A 194 20.66 0.30 -20.86
N GLY A 195 20.69 -0.45 -21.96
CA GLY A 195 20.63 0.16 -23.28
C GLY A 195 19.27 0.84 -23.48
N PHE A 196 19.28 2.08 -23.94
CA PHE A 196 18.08 2.88 -24.24
C PHE A 196 16.98 2.09 -24.98
N GLU A 197 17.36 1.30 -25.98
CA GLU A 197 16.45 0.46 -26.79
C GLU A 197 15.88 -0.75 -26.04
N ALA A 198 16.67 -1.37 -25.15
CA ALA A 198 16.21 -2.49 -24.34
C ALA A 198 15.10 -2.07 -23.37
N GLN A 199 15.19 -0.84 -22.87
CA GLN A 199 14.22 -0.29 -21.92
C GLN A 199 12.84 -0.07 -22.55
N ALA A 200 12.79 0.38 -23.82
CA ALA A 200 11.53 0.49 -24.56
C ALA A 200 10.82 -0.87 -24.70
N THR A 201 11.58 -1.92 -25.01
CA THR A 201 11.03 -3.29 -25.13
C THR A 201 10.51 -3.79 -23.78
N ARG A 202 11.24 -3.55 -22.70
CA ARG A 202 10.81 -3.91 -21.33
C ARG A 202 9.50 -3.22 -20.94
N ARG A 203 9.38 -1.90 -21.18
CA ARG A 203 8.15 -1.14 -20.90
C ARG A 203 6.94 -1.73 -21.66
N LYS A 204 7.12 -2.08 -22.94
CA LYS A 204 6.06 -2.71 -23.75
C LYS A 204 5.59 -4.05 -23.16
N LEU A 205 6.51 -4.90 -22.68
CA LEU A 205 6.16 -6.17 -22.01
C LEU A 205 5.46 -5.94 -20.66
N MET A 206 5.96 -5.00 -19.85
CA MET A 206 5.31 -4.63 -18.58
C MET A 206 3.88 -4.13 -18.81
N ALA A 207 3.66 -3.33 -19.86
CA ALA A 207 2.33 -2.86 -20.24
C ALA A 207 1.39 -4.03 -20.59
N GLN A 208 1.89 -5.06 -21.28
CA GLN A 208 1.09 -6.27 -21.54
C GLN A 208 0.68 -6.92 -20.21
N ALA A 209 1.63 -7.16 -19.31
CA ALA A 209 1.35 -7.76 -17.99
C ALA A 209 0.26 -6.97 -17.23
N ARG A 210 0.40 -5.64 -17.11
CA ARG A 210 -0.61 -4.78 -16.48
C ARG A 210 -1.98 -4.90 -17.16
N ASN A 211 -2.05 -4.87 -18.49
CA ASN A 211 -3.31 -5.00 -19.20
C ASN A 211 -3.98 -6.37 -19.00
N TRP A 212 -3.20 -7.46 -19.01
CA TRP A 212 -3.72 -8.81 -18.74
C TRP A 212 -4.30 -8.90 -17.34
N LEU A 213 -3.58 -8.43 -16.32
CA LEU A 213 -4.06 -8.38 -14.94
C LEU A 213 -5.37 -7.61 -14.82
N LEU A 214 -5.42 -6.39 -15.37
CA LEU A 214 -6.60 -5.55 -15.32
C LEU A 214 -7.80 -6.20 -16.02
N SER A 215 -7.60 -6.71 -17.24
CA SER A 215 -8.68 -7.29 -18.04
C SER A 215 -9.30 -8.53 -17.39
N ALA A 216 -8.51 -9.32 -16.68
CA ALA A 216 -8.98 -10.52 -15.99
C ALA A 216 -9.70 -10.20 -14.67
N ALA A 217 -9.30 -9.13 -13.97
CA ALA A 217 -9.76 -8.82 -12.62
C ALA A 217 -10.83 -7.72 -12.54
N LEU A 218 -10.93 -6.81 -13.52
CA LEU A 218 -11.89 -5.69 -13.47
C LEU A 218 -13.35 -6.17 -13.57
N ARG A 219 -14.11 -5.98 -12.49
CA ARG A 219 -15.55 -6.25 -12.39
C ARG A 219 -16.42 -5.00 -12.59
N PRO A 220 -17.73 -5.17 -12.89
CA PRO A 220 -18.67 -4.05 -13.08
C PRO A 220 -18.88 -3.18 -11.81
N TYR A 221 -18.68 -3.73 -10.62
CA TYR A 221 -18.92 -3.04 -9.36
C TYR A 221 -17.73 -2.23 -8.83
N HIS A 222 -16.55 -2.31 -9.46
CA HIS A 222 -15.40 -1.52 -9.04
C HIS A 222 -15.60 -0.03 -9.37
N SER A 223 -15.36 0.84 -8.40
CA SER A 223 -15.36 2.29 -8.59
C SER A 223 -13.94 2.83 -8.83
N TRP A 224 -12.93 2.14 -8.26
CA TRP A 224 -11.52 2.53 -8.33
C TRP A 224 -10.64 1.34 -8.68
N VAL A 225 -9.49 1.65 -9.28
CA VAL A 225 -8.38 0.71 -9.50
C VAL A 225 -7.13 1.34 -8.89
N TYR A 226 -6.46 0.60 -8.02
CA TYR A 226 -5.24 1.03 -7.36
C TYR A 226 -4.08 0.15 -7.80
N TRP A 227 -3.13 0.70 -8.53
CA TRP A 227 -1.89 0.01 -8.92
C TRP A 227 -0.85 0.23 -7.85
N ARG A 228 -0.15 -0.83 -7.47
CA ARG A 228 0.90 -0.78 -6.46
C ARG A 228 2.02 -1.75 -6.80
N ASP A 229 3.25 -1.26 -6.84
CA ASP A 229 4.42 -2.11 -6.93
C ASP A 229 4.72 -2.77 -5.57
N VAL A 230 5.33 -3.95 -5.60
CA VAL A 230 5.53 -4.81 -4.41
C VAL A 230 6.65 -4.32 -3.48
N ASP A 231 7.57 -3.55 -4.03
CA ASP A 231 8.82 -3.05 -3.45
C ASP A 231 8.69 -1.67 -2.77
N VAL A 232 7.46 -1.18 -2.58
CA VAL A 232 7.25 0.04 -1.78
C VAL A 232 7.46 -0.26 -0.30
N GLN A 233 8.44 0.42 0.29
CA GLN A 233 8.90 0.25 1.67
C GLN A 233 7.96 0.86 2.70
N THR A 234 7.48 2.09 2.50
CA THR A 234 6.49 2.71 3.39
C THR A 234 5.52 3.60 2.61
N ALA A 235 4.27 3.63 3.07
CA ALA A 235 3.25 4.58 2.64
C ALA A 235 2.29 4.85 3.80
N PRO A 236 1.60 6.00 3.80
CA PRO A 236 0.54 6.25 4.78
C PRO A 236 -0.54 5.18 4.69
N PHE A 237 -1.06 4.79 5.85
CA PHE A 237 -2.13 3.78 5.96
C PHE A 237 -3.45 4.24 5.35
N THR A 238 -3.62 5.55 5.24
CA THR A 238 -4.76 6.27 4.66
C THR A 238 -4.58 6.58 3.18
N ILE A 239 -3.56 6.03 2.50
CA ILE A 239 -3.23 6.41 1.12
C ILE A 239 -4.39 6.32 0.13
N LEU A 240 -5.30 5.36 0.31
CA LEU A 240 -6.46 5.21 -0.57
C LEU A 240 -7.41 6.40 -0.39
N GLU A 241 -7.76 6.71 0.85
CA GLU A 241 -8.62 7.84 1.22
C GLU A 241 -7.98 9.18 0.85
N ASP A 242 -6.69 9.32 1.14
CA ASP A 242 -5.89 10.53 0.89
C ASP A 242 -5.79 10.85 -0.59
N LEU A 243 -5.73 9.84 -1.47
CA LEU A 243 -5.74 10.04 -2.91
C LEU A 243 -7.18 10.23 -3.44
N MET A 244 -8.16 9.49 -2.90
CA MET A 244 -9.56 9.58 -3.32
C MET A 244 -10.15 10.97 -3.10
N ARG A 245 -9.87 11.62 -1.97
CA ARG A 245 -10.44 12.93 -1.61
C ARG A 245 -10.18 14.04 -2.64
N HIS A 246 -9.09 13.95 -3.42
CA HIS A 246 -8.80 14.87 -4.52
C HIS A 246 -9.77 14.73 -5.69
N ASN A 247 -10.50 13.61 -5.76
CA ASN A 247 -11.56 13.34 -6.72
C ASN A 247 -11.12 13.42 -8.19
N LYS A 248 -9.85 13.17 -8.48
CA LYS A 248 -9.28 13.15 -9.84
C LYS A 248 -9.53 11.80 -10.51
N ASP A 249 -9.49 11.80 -11.83
CA ASP A 249 -9.69 10.57 -12.61
C ASP A 249 -8.47 9.66 -12.51
N VAL A 250 -7.26 10.24 -12.50
CA VAL A 250 -5.98 9.58 -12.26
C VAL A 250 -5.15 10.44 -11.32
N ILE A 251 -4.60 9.84 -10.28
CA ILE A 251 -3.74 10.52 -9.30
C ILE A 251 -2.56 9.65 -8.87
N VAL A 252 -1.39 10.26 -8.73
CA VAL A 252 -0.16 9.60 -8.25
C VAL A 252 0.49 10.40 -7.12
N PRO A 253 1.02 9.74 -6.08
CA PRO A 253 1.87 10.38 -5.08
C PRO A 253 3.29 10.59 -5.64
N ASN A 254 4.09 11.37 -4.92
CA ASN A 254 5.53 11.44 -5.18
C ASN A 254 6.25 10.21 -4.60
N VAL A 255 7.29 9.72 -5.28
CA VAL A 255 8.01 8.50 -4.89
C VAL A 255 9.48 8.79 -4.71
N TRP A 256 9.94 8.53 -3.48
CA TRP A 256 11.32 8.72 -3.06
C TRP A 256 11.90 7.40 -2.59
N ARG A 257 13.22 7.30 -2.53
CA ARG A 257 13.89 6.18 -1.87
C ARG A 257 14.78 6.69 -0.75
N PRO A 258 14.81 6.03 0.42
CA PRO A 258 15.81 6.33 1.41
C PRO A 258 17.17 5.84 0.90
N LEU A 259 18.22 6.54 1.31
CA LEU A 259 19.60 6.16 1.05
C LEU A 259 20.33 6.05 2.37
N PRO A 260 21.42 5.27 2.42
CA PRO A 260 22.38 5.39 3.50
C PRO A 260 22.84 6.85 3.68
N VAL A 261 23.13 7.26 4.92
CA VAL A 261 23.56 8.64 5.24
C VAL A 261 24.75 9.08 4.41
N TRP A 262 25.68 8.16 4.10
CA TRP A 262 26.87 8.43 3.30
C TRP A 262 26.57 8.64 1.80
N LEU A 263 25.35 8.34 1.33
CA LEU A 263 24.84 8.61 -0.02
C LEU A 263 23.88 9.80 -0.09
N GLY A 264 23.72 10.55 1.01
CA GLY A 264 22.84 11.72 1.04
C GLY A 264 21.47 11.47 1.68
N GLY A 265 21.22 10.28 2.23
CA GLY A 265 20.07 10.01 3.11
C GLY A 265 18.73 9.76 2.40
N GLU A 266 18.42 10.49 1.34
CA GLU A 266 17.21 10.30 0.53
C GLU A 266 17.44 10.78 -0.90
N GLN A 267 16.68 10.24 -1.86
CA GLN A 267 16.65 10.77 -3.21
C GLN A 267 15.31 10.55 -3.92
N PRO A 268 15.03 11.37 -4.95
CA PRO A 268 14.02 11.07 -5.98
C PRO A 268 14.21 9.67 -6.55
N TYR A 269 13.11 8.94 -6.72
CA TYR A 269 13.12 7.59 -7.30
C TYR A 269 12.37 7.53 -8.63
N ASP A 270 11.08 7.86 -8.64
CA ASP A 270 10.26 7.71 -9.84
C ASP A 270 10.28 8.97 -10.71
N LEU A 271 11.03 8.92 -11.81
CA LEU A 271 11.14 10.00 -12.78
C LEU A 271 10.06 9.93 -13.89
N ASN A 272 9.16 8.96 -13.85
CA ASN A 272 8.16 8.75 -14.92
C ASN A 272 6.90 9.62 -14.73
N SER A 273 6.79 10.30 -13.59
CA SER A 273 5.75 11.29 -13.34
C SER A 273 6.28 12.69 -13.67
N TRP A 274 5.77 13.30 -14.74
CA TRP A 274 6.28 14.56 -15.26
C TRP A 274 5.20 15.34 -16.02
N GLN A 275 5.37 16.66 -16.11
CA GLN A 275 4.58 17.51 -17.01
C GLN A 275 5.35 17.71 -18.31
N GLU A 276 4.63 17.76 -19.42
CA GLU A 276 5.22 17.84 -20.76
C GLU A 276 5.97 19.17 -20.97
N SER A 277 6.98 19.17 -21.84
CA SER A 277 7.76 20.36 -22.19
C SER A 277 7.76 20.62 -23.70
N GLU A 278 7.93 21.88 -24.10
CA GLU A 278 8.04 22.25 -25.53
C GLU A 278 9.24 21.56 -26.19
N THR A 279 10.37 21.44 -25.47
CA THR A 279 11.58 20.78 -25.97
C THR A 279 11.35 19.28 -26.20
N ALA A 280 10.64 18.61 -25.29
CA ALA A 280 10.31 17.19 -25.43
C ALA A 280 9.32 16.94 -26.58
N LEU A 281 8.34 17.83 -26.80
CA LEU A 281 7.44 17.76 -27.95
C LEU A 281 8.21 17.93 -29.26
N ALA A 282 9.09 18.94 -29.34
CA ALA A 282 9.93 19.14 -30.51
C ALA A 282 10.85 17.93 -30.78
N LEU A 283 11.41 17.33 -29.74
CA LEU A 283 12.19 16.09 -29.86
C LEU A 283 11.32 14.94 -30.37
N ALA A 284 10.13 14.74 -29.80
CA ALA A 284 9.21 13.69 -30.21
C ALA A 284 8.87 13.80 -31.70
N ASP A 285 8.66 15.00 -32.23
CA ASP A 285 8.38 15.23 -33.66
C ASP A 285 9.55 14.80 -34.59
N THR A 286 10.78 14.72 -34.07
CA THR A 286 11.95 14.28 -34.87
C THR A 286 12.15 12.77 -34.91
N LEU A 287 11.59 12.04 -33.95
CA LEU A 287 11.79 10.60 -33.81
C LEU A 287 10.82 9.82 -34.73
N ASP A 288 10.99 8.51 -34.86
CA ASP A 288 10.06 7.61 -35.60
C ASP A 288 8.83 7.23 -34.74
N GLU A 289 7.68 6.93 -35.36
CA GLU A 289 6.42 6.62 -34.69
C GLU A 289 6.56 5.51 -33.63
N ASP A 290 7.36 4.49 -33.92
CA ASP A 290 7.61 3.35 -33.05
C ASP A 290 8.63 3.60 -31.93
N ALA A 291 9.33 4.75 -31.97
CA ALA A 291 10.31 5.13 -30.97
C ALA A 291 9.64 5.42 -29.62
N VAL A 292 10.29 5.04 -28.53
CA VAL A 292 9.81 5.30 -27.17
C VAL A 292 10.85 6.13 -26.44
N ILE A 293 10.46 7.30 -25.98
CA ILE A 293 11.22 8.15 -25.06
C ILE A 293 11.09 7.50 -23.68
N VAL A 294 12.23 7.28 -23.04
CA VAL A 294 12.29 6.82 -21.65
C VAL A 294 13.07 7.83 -20.83
N GLU A 295 12.46 8.32 -19.76
CA GLU A 295 13.08 9.30 -18.87
C GLU A 295 14.27 8.71 -18.09
N GLY A 296 15.22 9.58 -17.74
CA GLY A 296 16.41 9.23 -16.97
C GLY A 296 17.62 8.80 -17.81
N TYR A 297 17.51 8.85 -19.14
CA TYR A 297 18.58 8.53 -20.08
C TYR A 297 19.20 9.79 -20.69
N ALA A 298 20.53 9.84 -20.79
CA ALA A 298 21.27 11.01 -21.27
C ALA A 298 21.08 11.26 -22.79
N GLU A 299 20.62 10.25 -23.50
CA GLU A 299 20.38 10.24 -24.94
C GLU A 299 19.37 11.29 -25.37
N TYR A 300 18.35 11.55 -24.54
CA TYR A 300 17.27 12.50 -24.84
C TYR A 300 17.14 13.55 -23.74
N ALA A 301 17.54 14.78 -24.05
CA ALA A 301 17.34 15.93 -23.18
C ALA A 301 15.88 16.45 -23.31
N THR A 302 14.97 15.88 -22.52
CA THR A 302 13.54 16.20 -22.54
C THR A 302 13.21 17.50 -21.79
N TRP A 303 14.03 17.90 -20.81
CA TRP A 303 13.82 19.09 -19.96
C TRP A 303 12.42 19.15 -19.31
N ARG A 304 11.83 17.98 -19.05
CA ARG A 304 10.52 17.89 -18.40
C ARG A 304 10.67 18.18 -16.92
N PRO A 305 9.76 18.97 -16.31
CA PRO A 305 9.66 19.04 -14.86
C PRO A 305 9.12 17.71 -14.32
N HIS A 306 9.95 16.97 -13.59
CA HIS A 306 9.56 15.73 -12.94
C HIS A 306 8.97 15.99 -11.56
N LEU A 307 7.86 15.32 -11.24
CA LEU A 307 7.18 15.39 -9.94
C LEU A 307 8.15 15.14 -8.77
N ALA A 308 9.10 14.22 -8.97
CA ALA A 308 10.06 13.82 -7.96
C ALA A 308 10.97 14.97 -7.47
N TYR A 309 11.34 15.90 -8.36
CA TYR A 309 12.19 17.03 -8.00
C TYR A 309 11.45 18.22 -7.39
N LEU A 310 10.11 18.19 -7.40
CA LEU A 310 9.28 19.30 -6.91
C LEU A 310 8.89 19.16 -5.43
N ARG A 311 9.40 18.15 -4.74
CA ARG A 311 9.14 17.94 -3.31
C ARG A 311 9.78 19.06 -2.48
N ASP A 312 8.94 19.75 -1.72
CA ASP A 312 9.30 20.47 -0.50
C ASP A 312 8.87 19.62 0.71
N PRO A 313 9.79 19.22 1.61
CA PRO A 313 9.45 18.50 2.85
C PRO A 313 8.48 19.25 3.78
N TYR A 314 8.37 20.57 3.66
CA TYR A 314 7.45 21.41 4.43
C TYR A 314 6.24 21.88 3.60
N GLY A 315 6.15 21.43 2.35
CA GLY A 315 5.04 21.75 1.46
C GLY A 315 3.74 21.07 1.88
N ASP A 316 2.63 21.64 1.43
CA ASP A 316 1.29 21.09 1.70
C ASP A 316 1.11 19.76 0.93
N PRO A 317 0.88 18.62 1.60
CA PRO A 317 0.65 17.32 0.96
C PRO A 317 -0.54 17.32 -0.01
N ASP A 318 -1.45 18.28 0.13
CA ASP A 318 -2.66 18.42 -0.69
C ASP A 318 -2.40 19.18 -1.99
N THR A 319 -1.18 19.70 -2.18
CA THR A 319 -0.81 20.42 -3.39
C THR A 319 -0.98 19.50 -4.59
N GLU A 320 -1.72 19.96 -5.59
CA GLU A 320 -1.96 19.23 -6.83
C GLU A 320 -1.13 19.85 -7.96
N MET A 321 -0.58 18.99 -8.82
CA MET A 321 0.08 19.39 -10.05
C MET A 321 -0.46 18.57 -11.22
N ASP A 322 -0.82 19.22 -12.32
CA ASP A 322 -1.13 18.52 -13.55
C ASP A 322 0.12 17.85 -14.12
N VAL A 323 0.00 16.57 -14.46
CA VAL A 323 1.06 15.78 -15.08
C VAL A 323 0.55 15.15 -16.38
N ASP A 324 1.48 14.84 -17.28
CA ASP A 324 1.20 14.24 -18.59
C ASP A 324 1.71 12.80 -18.66
N GLY A 325 2.89 12.53 -18.10
CA GLY A 325 3.38 11.18 -17.81
C GLY A 325 3.12 10.80 -16.35
N ILE A 326 2.85 9.52 -16.10
CA ILE A 326 2.76 8.98 -14.75
C ILE A 326 3.66 7.76 -14.56
N GLY A 327 4.18 7.61 -13.36
CA GLY A 327 4.91 6.42 -12.94
C GLY A 327 4.02 5.29 -12.42
N GLY A 328 4.58 4.08 -12.41
CA GLY A 328 3.86 2.83 -12.16
C GLY A 328 3.77 2.39 -10.69
N VAL A 329 4.50 3.06 -9.80
CA VAL A 329 4.72 2.59 -8.41
C VAL A 329 3.45 2.63 -7.58
N SER A 330 2.65 3.69 -7.73
CA SER A 330 1.40 3.87 -7.00
C SER A 330 0.46 4.76 -7.79
N ILE A 331 -0.61 4.18 -8.34
CA ILE A 331 -1.58 4.92 -9.16
C ILE A 331 -2.96 4.63 -8.63
N LEU A 332 -3.70 5.67 -8.22
CA LEU A 332 -5.13 5.55 -8.02
C LEU A 332 -5.86 6.14 -9.23
N ALA A 333 -6.72 5.35 -9.85
CA ALA A 333 -7.52 5.80 -10.99
C ALA A 333 -8.96 5.32 -10.86
N LYS A 334 -9.91 6.13 -11.34
CA LYS A 334 -11.33 5.75 -11.39
C LYS A 334 -11.52 4.61 -12.39
N ALA A 335 -12.29 3.60 -12.03
CA ALA A 335 -12.53 2.44 -12.89
C ALA A 335 -13.13 2.82 -14.26
N LYS A 336 -13.91 3.91 -14.31
CA LYS A 336 -14.47 4.46 -15.56
C LYS A 336 -13.39 4.84 -16.60
N VAL A 337 -12.18 5.20 -16.16
CA VAL A 337 -11.05 5.56 -17.05
C VAL A 337 -10.62 4.36 -17.88
N PHE A 338 -10.54 3.18 -17.24
CA PHE A 338 -10.21 1.95 -17.94
C PHE A 338 -11.38 1.46 -18.80
N ARG A 339 -12.62 1.59 -18.32
CA ARG A 339 -13.82 1.18 -19.06
C ARG A 339 -14.07 2.00 -20.33
N SER A 340 -13.59 3.24 -20.39
CA SER A 340 -13.69 4.07 -21.59
C SER A 340 -12.62 3.77 -22.63
N GLY A 341 -11.64 2.91 -22.31
CA GLY A 341 -10.62 2.44 -23.24
C GLY A 341 -9.20 2.90 -22.92
N VAL A 342 -8.97 3.69 -21.86
CA VAL A 342 -7.60 4.02 -21.44
C VAL A 342 -6.94 2.77 -20.86
N HIS A 343 -5.74 2.44 -21.33
CA HIS A 343 -4.96 1.29 -20.86
C HIS A 343 -3.46 1.60 -20.90
N PHE A 344 -2.62 0.66 -20.49
CA PHE A 344 -1.16 0.80 -20.59
C PHE A 344 -0.73 0.44 -22.02
N PRO A 345 -0.23 1.37 -22.85
CA PRO A 345 0.09 1.04 -24.25
C PRO A 345 1.27 0.06 -24.30
N ALA A 346 1.03 -1.13 -24.87
CA ALA A 346 2.07 -2.12 -25.16
C ALA A 346 2.79 -1.87 -26.50
N PHE A 347 2.59 -0.67 -27.05
CA PHE A 347 3.12 -0.13 -28.28
C PHE A 347 3.48 1.34 -28.04
N SER A 348 4.15 1.99 -29.00
CA SER A 348 4.44 3.42 -28.90
C SER A 348 3.15 4.23 -29.06
N PHE A 349 2.76 4.96 -28.03
CA PHE A 349 1.69 5.94 -28.05
C PHE A 349 2.28 7.32 -27.75
N GLU A 350 2.30 8.20 -28.75
CA GLU A 350 2.95 9.52 -28.66
C GLU A 350 4.38 9.44 -28.14
N ARG A 351 5.12 8.42 -28.61
CA ARG A 351 6.49 8.10 -28.21
C ARG A 351 6.67 7.67 -26.76
N HIS A 352 5.60 7.16 -26.14
CA HIS A 352 5.64 6.61 -24.79
C HIS A 352 4.98 5.24 -24.76
N ALA A 353 5.28 4.45 -23.75
CA ALA A 353 4.66 3.15 -23.53
C ALA A 353 4.28 3.01 -22.06
N GLU A 354 3.58 1.93 -21.73
CA GLU A 354 3.26 1.56 -20.35
C GLU A 354 2.56 2.68 -19.55
N THR A 355 3.11 3.12 -18.41
CA THR A 355 2.45 4.06 -17.50
C THR A 355 2.49 5.50 -18.01
N GLU A 356 3.59 5.90 -18.65
CA GLU A 356 3.71 7.22 -19.28
C GLU A 356 2.74 7.34 -20.46
N GLY A 357 2.63 6.28 -21.27
CA GLY A 357 1.65 6.19 -22.34
C GLY A 357 0.20 6.20 -21.81
N PHE A 358 -0.06 5.57 -20.66
CA PHE A 358 -1.37 5.61 -19.99
C PHE A 358 -1.73 7.04 -19.57
N GLY A 359 -0.79 7.79 -18.97
CA GLY A 359 -0.98 9.20 -18.61
C GLY A 359 -1.35 10.06 -19.82
N LYS A 360 -0.58 9.96 -20.91
CA LYS A 360 -0.87 10.67 -22.16
C LYS A 360 -2.23 10.30 -22.74
N MET A 361 -2.55 8.99 -22.78
CA MET A 361 -3.83 8.51 -23.30
C MET A 361 -5.01 9.04 -22.49
N ALA A 362 -4.91 9.04 -21.15
CA ALA A 362 -5.91 9.62 -20.27
C ALA A 362 -6.12 11.12 -20.56
N LYS A 363 -5.04 11.90 -20.69
CA LYS A 363 -5.11 13.33 -21.04
C LYS A 363 -5.74 13.56 -22.42
N ARG A 364 -5.42 12.74 -23.43
CA ARG A 364 -6.05 12.80 -24.76
C ARG A 364 -7.54 12.54 -24.71
N MET A 365 -7.97 11.63 -23.84
CA MET A 365 -9.38 11.33 -23.57
C MET A 365 -10.05 12.33 -22.61
N LYS A 366 -9.39 13.45 -22.28
CA LYS A 366 -9.90 14.54 -21.44
C LYS A 366 -10.15 14.15 -19.98
N TYR A 367 -9.46 13.13 -19.48
CA TYR A 367 -9.42 12.84 -18.05
C TYR A 367 -8.39 13.72 -17.34
N SER A 368 -8.67 13.99 -16.05
CA SER A 368 -7.73 14.64 -15.16
C SER A 368 -6.62 13.67 -14.74
N VAL A 369 -5.36 14.11 -14.87
CA VAL A 369 -4.18 13.35 -14.46
C VAL A 369 -3.32 14.27 -13.60
N VAL A 370 -3.19 13.91 -12.32
CA VAL A 370 -2.62 14.78 -11.29
C VAL A 370 -1.55 14.04 -10.49
N GLY A 371 -0.46 14.73 -10.16
CA GLY A 371 0.54 14.30 -9.20
C GLY A 371 0.47 15.13 -7.91
N LEU A 372 0.82 14.52 -6.78
CA LEU A 372 0.98 15.22 -5.50
C LEU A 372 2.48 15.34 -5.17
N PRO A 373 3.12 16.51 -5.37
CA PRO A 373 4.57 16.65 -5.22
C PRO A 373 5.06 16.51 -3.78
N HIS A 374 4.21 16.79 -2.78
CA HIS A 374 4.58 16.77 -1.36
C HIS A 374 4.03 15.55 -0.60
N TYR A 375 3.09 14.80 -1.19
CA TYR A 375 2.61 13.54 -0.62
C TYR A 375 3.52 12.40 -1.06
N VAL A 376 4.36 11.90 -0.14
CA VAL A 376 5.47 11.00 -0.48
C VAL A 376 5.22 9.57 -0.01
N ILE A 377 5.52 8.62 -0.88
CA ILE A 377 5.72 7.22 -0.54
C ILE A 377 7.18 6.82 -0.78
N TRP A 378 7.62 5.78 -0.09
CA TRP A 378 9.03 5.38 -0.07
C TRP A 378 9.23 4.04 -0.72
N HIS A 379 9.99 4.00 -1.80
CA HIS A 379 10.45 2.79 -2.44
C HIS A 379 11.64 2.18 -1.70
N LEU A 380 11.75 0.85 -1.69
CA LEU A 380 12.89 0.16 -1.09
C LEU A 380 14.20 0.54 -1.79
N TYR A 381 15.26 0.67 -1.00
CA TYR A 381 16.61 0.83 -1.52
C TYR A 381 17.23 -0.53 -1.84
N GLU A 382 17.54 -0.75 -3.12
CA GLU A 382 18.35 -1.87 -3.58
C GLU A 382 19.80 -1.40 -3.80
N PRO A 383 20.76 -1.82 -2.96
CA PRO A 383 22.14 -1.40 -3.09
C PRO A 383 22.78 -1.99 -4.37
N SER A 384 23.51 -1.15 -5.11
CA SER A 384 24.35 -1.64 -6.22
C SER A 384 25.54 -2.46 -5.71
N SER A 385 26.26 -3.14 -6.62
CA SER A 385 27.51 -3.85 -6.28
C SER A 385 28.50 -2.94 -5.54
N ASP A 386 28.66 -1.72 -6.03
CA ASP A 386 29.58 -0.72 -5.48
C ASP A 386 29.11 -0.24 -4.10
N ASP A 387 27.80 -0.15 -3.90
CA ASP A 387 27.23 0.21 -2.61
C ASP A 387 27.43 -0.91 -1.58
N ILE A 388 27.29 -2.17 -2.00
CA ILE A 388 27.56 -3.33 -1.14
C ILE A 388 29.03 -3.32 -0.69
N GLU A 389 29.97 -3.06 -1.59
CA GLU A 389 31.40 -2.96 -1.26
C GLU A 389 31.69 -1.83 -0.26
N LYS A 390 31.11 -0.64 -0.50
CA LYS A 390 31.27 0.51 0.40
C LYS A 390 30.64 0.25 1.76
N MET A 391 29.47 -0.39 1.83
CA MET A 391 28.83 -0.76 3.09
C MET A 391 29.68 -1.79 3.86
N ALA A 392 30.23 -2.80 3.17
CA ALA A 392 31.11 -3.78 3.79
C ALA A 392 32.41 -3.13 4.32
N ALA A 393 32.98 -2.19 3.58
CA ALA A 393 34.15 -1.42 4.00
C ALA A 393 33.83 -0.55 5.23
N ALA A 394 32.70 0.16 5.22
CA ALA A 394 32.26 0.99 6.34
C ALA A 394 31.95 0.15 7.59
N GLU A 395 31.33 -1.03 7.44
CA GLU A 395 31.07 -1.95 8.56
C GLU A 395 32.38 -2.48 9.15
N LYS A 396 33.37 -2.80 8.30
CA LYS A 396 34.70 -3.21 8.75
C LYS A 396 35.40 -2.09 9.53
N GLU A 397 35.41 -0.87 9.01
CA GLU A 397 35.98 0.28 9.70
C GLU A 397 35.26 0.57 11.03
N ALA A 398 33.94 0.46 11.07
CA ALA A 398 33.14 0.63 12.29
C ALA A 398 33.48 -0.44 13.34
N LYS A 399 33.65 -1.71 12.92
CA LYS A 399 34.10 -2.80 13.81
C LYS A 399 35.51 -2.56 14.34
N GLU A 400 36.43 -2.08 13.50
CA GLU A 400 37.79 -1.74 13.91
C GLU A 400 37.82 -0.57 14.90
N LYS A 401 37.05 0.50 14.64
CA LYS A 401 36.87 1.63 15.57
C LYS A 401 36.25 1.18 16.90
N ALA A 402 35.21 0.35 16.86
CA ALA A 402 34.57 -0.16 18.07
C ALA A 402 35.54 -0.99 18.92
N LYS A 403 36.34 -1.86 18.30
CA LYS A 403 37.40 -2.62 18.99
C LYS A 403 38.49 -1.70 19.56
N ALA A 404 38.95 -0.73 18.78
CA ALA A 404 39.95 0.23 19.24
C ALA A 404 39.45 1.07 20.43
N ASP A 405 38.17 1.47 20.42
CA ASP A 405 37.55 2.21 21.51
C ASP A 405 37.34 1.34 22.76
N GLU A 406 36.99 0.06 22.58
CA GLU A 406 36.94 -0.92 23.68
C GLU A 406 38.34 -1.13 24.29
N GLU A 407 39.38 -1.29 23.48
CA GLU A 407 40.76 -1.39 23.95
C GLU A 407 41.22 -0.13 24.67
N LYS A 408 40.89 1.06 24.15
CA LYS A 408 41.19 2.34 24.82
C LYS A 408 40.47 2.43 26.17
N ARG A 409 39.19 2.03 26.24
CA ARG A 409 38.43 1.99 27.50
C ARG A 409 39.03 0.99 28.49
N ALA A 410 39.45 -0.19 28.03
CA ALA A 410 40.11 -1.19 28.86
C ALA A 410 41.47 -0.72 29.37
N LYS A 411 42.29 -0.09 28.51
CA LYS A 411 43.57 0.53 28.90
C LYS A 411 43.37 1.66 29.91
N ALA A 412 42.38 2.54 29.69
CA ALA A 412 42.06 3.61 30.62
C ALA A 412 41.59 3.07 31.98
N LYS A 413 40.85 1.96 32.00
CA LYS A 413 40.44 1.28 33.25
C LYS A 413 41.63 0.69 33.99
N LYS A 414 42.51 -0.05 33.29
CA LYS A 414 43.75 -0.58 33.88
C LYS A 414 44.65 0.51 34.43
N LEU A 415 44.85 1.59 33.67
CA LEU A 415 45.63 2.74 34.12
C LEU A 415 45.02 3.36 35.39
N LYS A 416 43.69 3.53 35.45
CA LYS A 416 43.02 4.01 36.68
C LYS A 416 43.21 3.07 37.86
N GLU A 417 43.16 1.76 37.65
CA GLU A 417 43.42 0.75 38.70
C GLU A 417 44.87 0.80 39.17
N GLU A 418 45.84 0.86 38.25
CA GLU A 418 47.28 1.00 38.54
C GLU A 418 47.59 2.31 39.27
N PHE A 419 47.02 3.45 38.85
CA PHE A 419 47.15 4.72 39.57
C PHE A 419 46.50 4.67 40.95
N ALA A 420 45.36 3.98 41.12
CA ALA A 420 44.74 3.81 42.42
C ALA A 420 45.60 2.96 43.37
N GLU A 421 46.23 1.91 42.85
CA GLU A 421 47.17 1.08 43.60
C GLU A 421 48.47 1.82 43.95
N ALA A 422 49.05 2.55 42.99
CA ALA A 422 50.22 3.40 43.22
C ALA A 422 49.93 4.51 44.23
N ASN A 423 48.74 5.12 44.19
CA ASN A 423 48.33 6.13 45.17
C ASN A 423 48.15 5.51 46.57
N LYS A 424 47.62 4.29 46.66
CA LYS A 424 47.50 3.55 47.91
C LYS A 424 48.87 3.18 48.49
N GLN A 425 49.81 2.76 47.65
CA GLN A 425 51.19 2.48 48.04
C GLN A 425 51.90 3.76 48.51
N TRP A 426 51.73 4.87 47.80
CA TRP A 426 52.28 6.18 48.20
C TRP A 426 51.77 6.65 49.56
N GLU A 427 50.47 6.50 49.84
CA GLU A 427 49.89 6.81 51.17
C GLU A 427 50.48 5.91 52.28
N GLN A 428 50.74 4.63 51.99
CA GLN A 428 51.40 3.71 52.92
C GLN A 428 52.86 4.10 53.18
N ASP A 429 53.61 4.44 52.15
CA ASP A 429 55.01 4.86 52.26
C ASP A 429 55.13 6.19 53.01
N LYS A 430 54.21 7.13 52.79
CA LYS A 430 54.10 8.39 53.55
C LYS A 430 53.81 8.16 55.02
N ALA A 431 52.93 7.20 55.35
CA ALA A 431 52.68 6.80 56.74
C ALA A 431 53.90 6.11 57.37
N GLY A 432 54.65 5.31 56.58
CA GLY A 432 55.90 4.68 56.99
C GLY A 432 57.02 5.68 57.28
N MET A 433 57.19 6.71 56.45
CA MET A 433 58.15 7.80 56.68
C MET A 433 57.84 8.59 57.95
N ASN A 434 56.56 8.92 58.21
CA ASN A 434 56.15 9.55 59.48
C ASN A 434 56.42 8.67 60.72
N SER A 435 56.42 7.34 60.56
CA SER A 435 56.74 6.37 61.62
C SER A 435 58.25 6.20 61.85
N LEU A 436 59.09 6.49 60.84
CA LEU A 436 60.55 6.48 60.93
C LEU A 436 61.08 7.79 61.55
N ASP A 437 60.44 8.92 61.24
CA ASP A 437 60.71 10.21 61.89
C ASP A 437 60.36 10.22 63.39
N SER A 438 59.58 9.25 63.88
CA SER A 438 59.28 9.08 65.30
C SER A 438 60.20 8.09 66.04
N LYS A 439 61.21 7.50 65.39
CA LYS A 439 62.23 6.63 66.01
C LYS A 439 63.67 7.15 65.94
N ALA A 440 63.90 8.36 65.43
CA ALA A 440 65.17 9.07 65.58
C ALA A 440 64.95 10.36 66.39
N GLN A 441 65.48 10.42 67.62
CA GLN A 441 65.67 11.66 68.37
C GLN A 441 66.94 11.57 69.22
N PRO A 442 67.60 12.68 69.64
CA PRO A 442 67.25 14.09 69.42
C PRO A 442 68.42 14.98 68.93
N GLY A 443 68.12 16.16 68.39
CA GLY A 443 69.16 17.17 68.14
C GLY A 443 68.69 18.48 67.52
N GLN A 444 68.39 19.45 68.40
CA GLN A 444 68.49 20.91 68.18
C GLN A 444 67.38 21.67 67.43
N GLN A 445 66.51 22.25 68.27
CA GLN A 445 66.31 23.69 68.44
C GLN A 445 65.56 24.48 67.36
N LYS A 446 64.27 24.68 67.66
CA LYS A 446 63.46 25.86 67.28
C LYS A 446 64.15 27.15 67.72
N GLN A 447 64.25 28.14 66.82
CA GLN A 447 63.68 29.47 67.08
C GLN A 447 63.45 30.23 65.76
N LEU A 448 62.23 30.75 65.65
CA LEU A 448 61.75 31.67 64.63
C LEU A 448 62.51 33.00 64.71
N ILE A 449 62.55 33.75 63.59
CA ILE A 449 61.96 35.10 63.50
C ILE A 449 61.85 35.51 62.02
N ASP A 450 60.72 36.15 61.78
CA ASP A 450 60.12 36.74 60.59
C ASP A 450 60.86 38.02 60.12
N SER A 451 60.98 38.25 58.81
CA SER A 451 60.90 39.60 58.19
C SER A 451 61.12 39.61 56.66
N LYS A 452 60.10 40.12 55.96
CA LYS A 452 60.12 41.12 54.88
C LYS A 452 61.44 41.35 54.12
N VAL A 453 61.38 41.31 52.78
CA VAL A 453 61.71 42.46 51.89
C VAL A 453 60.96 42.29 50.56
N SER A 454 60.19 43.32 50.20
CA SER A 454 59.72 43.67 48.86
C SER A 454 60.80 44.46 48.12
N ASP A 455 60.99 44.24 46.82
CA ASP A 455 61.49 45.32 45.97
C ASP A 455 60.87 45.28 44.58
N SER A 456 60.64 46.48 44.05
CA SER A 456 59.85 46.84 42.89
C SER A 456 60.69 47.66 41.93
N SER A 457 60.62 47.41 40.62
CA SER A 457 60.86 48.44 39.61
C SER A 457 60.23 48.09 38.25
N GLN A 458 59.27 48.92 37.84
CA GLN A 458 58.75 49.11 36.47
C GLN A 458 59.55 50.26 35.81
N PRO A 459 59.52 50.58 34.47
CA PRO A 459 58.29 50.67 33.64
C PRO A 459 58.42 50.47 32.10
N ALA A 460 57.27 50.37 31.40
CA ALA A 460 56.87 51.22 30.24
C ALA A 460 55.80 50.54 29.34
N ALA A 461 54.71 51.25 29.08
CA ALA A 461 53.69 51.03 28.04
C ALA A 461 54.01 51.94 26.82
N PRO A 462 53.35 51.92 25.61
CA PRO A 462 51.88 51.82 25.50
C PRO A 462 51.23 51.33 24.15
N GLN A 463 49.88 51.28 24.16
CA GLN A 463 48.88 51.39 23.06
C GLN A 463 48.63 50.18 22.11
N VAL A 464 47.47 49.50 22.17
CA VAL A 464 46.09 49.75 21.63
C VAL A 464 45.84 48.93 20.34
N HIS A 465 44.96 47.93 20.38
CA HIS A 465 43.70 47.85 19.61
C HIS A 465 42.96 46.53 19.84
N ALA A 466 41.63 46.64 19.83
CA ALA A 466 40.64 45.64 20.20
C ALA A 466 40.34 44.61 19.10
N ALA A 467 40.00 43.38 19.51
CA ALA A 467 38.96 42.56 18.87
C ALA A 467 38.55 41.45 19.84
N GLY A 468 37.32 41.53 20.36
CA GLY A 468 36.68 40.47 21.11
C GLY A 468 35.74 39.65 20.21
N GLN A 469 35.50 38.41 20.63
CA GLN A 469 34.31 37.55 20.44
C GLN A 469 34.74 36.11 20.13
N GLY A 470 34.51 35.19 21.06
CA GLY A 470 34.73 33.77 20.82
C GLY A 470 34.71 32.87 22.04
N GLU A 471 33.86 33.12 23.05
CA GLU A 471 33.84 32.24 24.23
C GLU A 471 32.47 32.20 24.95
N GLN A 472 31.38 32.03 24.21
CA GLN A 472 30.07 31.70 24.80
C GLN A 472 29.21 30.68 24.03
N VAL A 473 29.69 30.10 22.91
CA VAL A 473 28.86 29.21 22.07
C VAL A 473 29.03 27.72 22.42
N LEU A 474 30.07 27.32 23.14
CA LEU A 474 30.33 25.91 23.46
C LEU A 474 29.51 25.35 24.64
N SER A 475 29.01 26.18 25.56
CA SER A 475 28.36 25.66 26.78
C SER A 475 26.86 25.34 26.65
N GLN A 476 26.20 25.78 25.58
CA GLN A 476 24.76 25.51 25.37
C GLN A 476 24.50 24.24 24.55
N LYS A 477 25.47 23.78 23.75
CA LYS A 477 25.34 22.58 22.92
C LYS A 477 25.42 21.30 23.77
N ASP A 478 26.33 21.28 24.74
CA ASP A 478 26.52 20.15 25.64
C ASP A 478 25.34 19.96 26.63
N ALA A 479 24.62 21.04 26.95
CA ALA A 479 23.43 20.99 27.80
C ALA A 479 22.18 20.47 27.05
N ALA A 480 22.08 20.73 25.74
CA ALA A 480 20.99 20.25 24.90
C ALA A 480 21.13 18.75 24.58
N ASP A 481 22.35 18.28 24.29
CA ASP A 481 22.60 16.86 24.00
C ASP A 481 22.38 15.96 25.23
N GLY A 482 22.68 16.46 26.44
CA GLY A 482 22.37 15.74 27.69
C GLY A 482 20.88 15.60 28.00
N ALA A 483 20.04 16.51 27.51
CA ALA A 483 18.58 16.48 27.71
C ALA A 483 17.89 15.50 26.74
N VAL A 484 18.39 15.40 25.49
CA VAL A 484 17.86 14.48 24.48
C VAL A 484 18.18 13.02 24.82
N VAL A 485 19.36 12.74 25.38
CA VAL A 485 19.75 11.38 25.82
C VAL A 485 18.88 10.91 27.00
N LYS A 486 18.55 11.80 27.95
CA LYS A 486 17.66 11.46 29.07
C LYS A 486 16.20 11.23 28.65
N ALA A 487 15.72 11.96 27.65
CA ALA A 487 14.38 11.75 27.09
C ALA A 487 14.28 10.41 26.32
N ALA A 488 15.31 10.04 25.56
CA ALA A 488 15.37 8.77 24.85
C ALA A 488 15.43 7.55 25.80
N GLU A 489 16.10 7.68 26.95
CA GLU A 489 16.19 6.62 27.95
C GLU A 489 14.88 6.44 28.74
N GLN A 490 14.13 7.52 28.99
CA GLN A 490 12.79 7.46 29.59
C GLN A 490 11.74 6.81 28.68
N VAL A 491 11.80 7.07 27.37
CA VAL A 491 10.90 6.42 26.38
C VAL A 491 11.23 4.92 26.26
N ARG A 492 12.50 4.54 26.38
CA ARG A 492 12.93 3.13 26.34
C ARG A 492 12.51 2.34 27.59
N GLN A 493 12.43 2.99 28.76
CA GLN A 493 11.91 2.38 29.99
C GLN A 493 10.37 2.29 30.01
N ALA A 494 9.66 3.15 29.26
CA ALA A 494 8.21 3.09 29.13
C ALA A 494 7.71 1.97 28.19
N ALA A 495 8.59 1.42 27.34
CA ALA A 495 8.26 0.38 26.34
C ALA A 495 8.64 -1.05 26.75
N ALA A 496 9.12 -1.29 27.98
CA ALA A 496 9.45 -2.64 28.46
C ALA A 496 8.19 -3.36 28.99
N PRO A 497 7.97 -4.65 28.70
CA PRO A 497 6.80 -5.37 29.16
C PRO A 497 6.81 -5.53 30.69
N ARG A 498 5.70 -5.19 31.35
CA ARG A 498 5.57 -5.32 32.81
C ARG A 498 5.57 -6.81 33.20
N ARG A 499 6.42 -7.16 34.15
CA ARG A 499 6.50 -8.49 34.75
C ARG A 499 5.88 -8.48 36.14
N ASP A 500 5.21 -9.57 36.52
CA ASP A 500 4.71 -9.73 37.88
C ASP A 500 5.84 -9.99 38.90
N THR A 501 5.49 -10.09 40.19
CA THR A 501 6.44 -10.35 41.29
C THR A 501 7.17 -11.69 41.17
N ASN A 502 6.74 -12.57 40.25
CA ASN A 502 7.34 -13.86 39.96
C ASN A 502 8.08 -13.88 38.60
N GLY A 503 8.23 -12.73 37.94
CA GLY A 503 9.03 -12.57 36.72
C GLY A 503 8.35 -13.02 35.42
N LYS A 504 7.04 -13.26 35.41
CA LYS A 504 6.30 -13.65 34.19
C LYS A 504 5.79 -12.40 33.46
N VAL A 505 5.96 -12.36 32.14
CA VAL A 505 5.48 -11.26 31.28
C VAL A 505 3.97 -11.27 31.24
N ILE A 506 3.34 -10.16 31.65
CA ILE A 506 1.90 -9.95 31.57
C ILE A 506 1.63 -9.32 30.19
N SER A 507 0.70 -9.90 29.41
CA SER A 507 0.30 -9.43 28.09
C SER A 507 -0.32 -8.04 28.12
#